data_AF-A0A6L5GET2-F1
#
_entry.id   AF-A0A6L5GET2-F1
#
_cell.length_a   1.000
_cell.length_b   1.000
_cell.length_c   1.000
_cell.angle_alpha   90.00
_cell.angle_beta   90.00
_cell.angle_gamma   90.00
#
_symmetry.space_group_name_H-M   'P 1'
#
loop_
_entity.id
_entity.type
_entity.pdbx_description
1 polymer ?
#
loop_
_entity_poly.entity_id
_entity_poly.type
_entity_poly.pdbx_seq_one_letter_code
_entity_poly.pdbx_strand_id
1 'polypeptide(L)'
;MPHYEGRDSGPRSLLDDVAAWVESEPMAALLHRFGGSLPGAGTATDLAYLEAFSAVHWDFRAGRERHETAPQPLGPEQELAVTEAALALGLGPELKPRLEHYTHVLVLGGLVSSCLFRTRFAAELLAAGTGADNVTGVGGFRPLGTADHESAALSGLHCGAFEVDAIEASLKRAFGIEGEPRIDAGGDPHREPGRSWKVASYEAGPVTVRAVAAPSSAPDRRRADTVDTCRFWADEVVDLTPGDSVLVVTSAPYTAFQHCDAIAHMGLPYGCTIDTVGVDPATLPEPHFRKRHSASGYLQEIRSAIRSMRRLHYAAATAEAEFAIESARALIEDDR
;
A
#
# COMPACT_ATOMS: atom_id res chain seq x y z
N MET A 1 -7.92 7.03 -10.46
CA MET A 1 -7.57 5.87 -9.61
C MET A 1 -8.86 5.16 -9.26
N PRO A 2 -8.88 3.81 -9.13
CA PRO A 2 -10.06 3.08 -8.72
C PRO A 2 -10.61 3.57 -7.40
N HIS A 3 -11.92 3.53 -7.25
CA HIS A 3 -12.59 4.11 -6.10
C HIS A 3 -13.60 3.12 -5.50
N TYR A 4 -13.47 2.89 -4.19
CA TYR A 4 -14.30 1.93 -3.46
C TYR A 4 -14.84 2.53 -2.16
N GLU A 5 -16.17 2.65 -2.06
CA GLU A 5 -16.88 3.20 -0.88
C GLU A 5 -17.45 2.11 0.03
N GLY A 6 -16.90 0.89 -0.07
CA GLY A 6 -17.40 -0.26 0.67
C GLY A 6 -18.47 -1.04 -0.08
N ARG A 7 -19.06 -2.01 0.63
CA ARG A 7 -19.94 -3.06 0.05
C ARG A 7 -21.07 -2.51 -0.82
N ASP A 8 -21.68 -1.39 -0.44
CA ASP A 8 -22.86 -0.82 -1.10
C ASP A 8 -22.55 -0.22 -2.49
N SER A 9 -21.31 0.20 -2.73
CA SER A 9 -20.88 0.70 -4.04
C SER A 9 -20.83 -0.38 -5.12
N GLY A 10 -20.79 -1.65 -4.69
CA GLY A 10 -20.64 -2.82 -5.56
C GLY A 10 -19.26 -2.87 -6.24
N PRO A 11 -18.82 -4.05 -6.70
CA PRO A 11 -17.51 -4.22 -7.31
C PRO A 11 -17.46 -3.79 -8.79
N ARG A 12 -18.61 -3.53 -9.42
CA ARG A 12 -18.68 -3.15 -10.84
C ARG A 12 -17.99 -1.82 -11.17
N SER A 13 -18.11 -0.80 -10.33
CA SER A 13 -17.43 0.49 -10.54
C SER A 13 -15.92 0.33 -10.61
N LEU A 14 -15.35 -0.62 -9.85
CA LEU A 14 -13.92 -0.92 -9.89
C LEU A 14 -13.47 -1.51 -11.22
N LEU A 15 -14.32 -2.30 -11.87
CA LEU A 15 -14.01 -2.84 -13.21
C LEU A 15 -13.92 -1.70 -14.24
N ASP A 16 -14.87 -0.77 -14.18
CA ASP A 16 -14.91 0.41 -15.05
C ASP A 16 -13.71 1.35 -14.78
N ASP A 17 -13.37 1.58 -13.51
CA ASP A 17 -12.22 2.39 -13.13
C ASP A 17 -10.88 1.78 -13.57
N VAL A 18 -10.72 0.46 -13.46
CA VAL A 18 -9.52 -0.24 -13.94
C VAL A 18 -9.42 -0.13 -15.46
N ALA A 19 -10.53 -0.31 -16.18
CA ALA A 19 -10.56 -0.12 -17.63
C ALA A 19 -10.15 1.30 -18.02
N ALA A 20 -10.73 2.32 -17.35
CA ALA A 20 -10.40 3.72 -17.58
C ALA A 20 -8.92 4.04 -17.30
N TRP A 21 -8.30 3.44 -16.28
CA TRP A 21 -6.88 3.62 -16.00
C TRP A 21 -6.00 2.99 -17.09
N VAL A 22 -6.34 1.77 -17.54
CA VAL A 22 -5.62 1.04 -18.59
C VAL A 22 -5.69 1.79 -19.92
N GLU A 23 -6.87 2.27 -20.29
CA GLU A 23 -7.14 2.93 -21.58
C GLU A 23 -6.79 4.43 -21.58
N SER A 24 -6.26 4.93 -20.47
CA SER A 24 -5.95 6.35 -20.29
C SER A 24 -4.89 6.85 -21.29
N GLU A 25 -5.02 8.12 -21.70
CA GLU A 25 -4.05 8.80 -22.57
C GLU A 25 -2.60 8.70 -22.05
N PRO A 26 -2.30 8.90 -20.75
CA PRO A 26 -0.94 8.72 -20.22
C PRO A 26 -0.38 7.32 -20.43
N MET A 27 -1.19 6.27 -20.28
CA MET A 27 -0.77 4.89 -20.52
C MET A 27 -0.50 4.66 -22.00
N ALA A 28 -1.40 5.11 -22.88
CA ALA A 28 -1.25 4.98 -24.33
C ALA A 28 0.00 5.71 -24.85
N ALA A 29 0.23 6.95 -24.39
CA ALA A 29 1.39 7.75 -24.75
C ALA A 29 2.71 7.08 -24.27
N LEU A 30 2.69 6.50 -23.07
CA LEU A 30 3.84 5.78 -22.53
C LEU A 30 4.14 4.53 -23.36
N LEU A 31 3.13 3.70 -23.67
CA LEU A 31 3.31 2.52 -24.52
C LEU A 31 3.88 2.88 -25.89
N HIS A 32 3.30 3.88 -26.55
CA HIS A 32 3.74 4.32 -27.87
C HIS A 32 5.22 4.71 -27.87
N ARG A 33 5.67 5.42 -26.84
CA ARG A 33 7.07 5.83 -26.67
C ARG A 33 8.05 4.65 -26.54
N PHE A 34 7.58 3.52 -26.00
CA PHE A 34 8.37 2.29 -25.91
C PHE A 34 8.05 1.29 -27.03
N GLY A 35 7.35 1.72 -28.10
CA GLY A 35 7.04 0.90 -29.28
C GLY A 35 5.87 -0.07 -29.11
N GLY A 36 5.05 0.13 -28.07
CA GLY A 36 3.85 -0.66 -27.80
C GLY A 36 2.55 0.05 -28.15
N SER A 37 1.47 -0.72 -28.17
CA SER A 37 0.09 -0.24 -28.29
C SER A 37 -0.84 -1.26 -27.68
N LEU A 38 -1.89 -0.82 -26.98
CA LEU A 38 -2.88 -1.74 -26.42
C LEU A 38 -3.57 -2.55 -27.53
N PRO A 39 -3.81 -3.86 -27.31
CA PRO A 39 -4.61 -4.67 -28.22
C PRO A 39 -6.05 -4.18 -28.38
N GLY A 40 -6.65 -3.61 -27.33
CA GLY A 40 -8.05 -3.19 -27.32
C GLY A 40 -9.03 -4.37 -27.35
N ALA A 41 -8.61 -5.49 -26.76
CA ALA A 41 -9.36 -6.75 -26.76
C ALA A 41 -10.10 -7.01 -25.44
N GLY A 42 -10.23 -5.98 -24.61
CA GLY A 42 -10.86 -6.01 -23.29
C GLY A 42 -9.84 -5.93 -22.15
N THR A 43 -10.26 -5.34 -21.03
CA THR A 43 -9.40 -4.94 -19.90
C THR A 43 -8.50 -6.06 -19.37
N ALA A 44 -9.01 -7.28 -19.23
CA ALA A 44 -8.21 -8.42 -18.77
C ALA A 44 -7.07 -8.79 -19.75
N THR A 45 -7.34 -8.76 -21.06
CA THR A 45 -6.34 -9.02 -22.11
C THR A 45 -5.33 -7.90 -22.17
N ASP A 46 -5.78 -6.65 -22.07
CA ASP A 46 -4.93 -5.47 -22.11
C ASP A 46 -4.01 -5.39 -20.88
N LEU A 47 -4.50 -5.75 -19.69
CA LEU A 47 -3.65 -5.89 -18.48
C LEU A 47 -2.59 -6.99 -18.62
N ALA A 48 -2.94 -8.12 -19.23
CA ALA A 48 -1.98 -9.20 -19.51
C ALA A 48 -0.90 -8.75 -20.50
N TYR A 49 -1.29 -7.99 -21.55
CA TYR A 49 -0.36 -7.36 -22.47
C TYR A 49 0.56 -6.37 -21.75
N LEU A 50 0.01 -5.46 -20.95
CA LEU A 50 0.77 -4.47 -20.19
C LEU A 50 1.79 -5.12 -19.24
N GLU A 51 1.42 -6.22 -18.58
CA GLU A 51 2.34 -6.95 -17.71
C GLU A 51 3.50 -7.57 -18.51
N ALA A 52 3.21 -8.22 -19.64
CA ALA A 52 4.23 -8.79 -20.51
C ALA A 52 5.15 -7.71 -21.11
N PHE A 53 4.56 -6.61 -21.60
CA PHE A 53 5.27 -5.48 -22.16
C PHE A 53 6.20 -4.84 -21.12
N SER A 54 5.66 -4.50 -19.94
CA SER A 54 6.44 -3.88 -18.87
C SER A 54 7.56 -4.79 -18.33
N ALA A 55 7.39 -6.10 -18.37
CA ALA A 55 8.46 -7.05 -18.01
C ALA A 55 9.66 -6.98 -18.97
N VAL A 56 9.42 -6.70 -20.26
CA VAL A 56 10.49 -6.58 -21.26
C VAL A 56 11.13 -5.20 -21.22
N HIS A 57 10.31 -4.15 -21.14
CA HIS A 57 10.78 -2.78 -21.36
C HIS A 57 11.15 -2.04 -20.08
N TRP A 58 10.56 -2.40 -18.94
CA TRP A 58 10.61 -1.61 -17.71
C TRP A 58 11.17 -2.38 -16.51
N ASP A 59 11.52 -3.66 -16.62
CA ASP A 59 12.09 -4.46 -15.52
C ASP A 59 13.62 -4.33 -15.38
N PHE A 60 14.04 -3.17 -14.88
CA PHE A 60 15.41 -2.88 -14.46
C PHE A 60 15.86 -3.57 -13.14
N ARG A 61 14.92 -4.11 -12.34
CA ARG A 61 15.24 -4.75 -11.04
C ARG A 61 15.70 -6.19 -11.22
N ALA A 62 15.15 -6.91 -12.22
CA ALA A 62 15.48 -8.31 -12.50
C ALA A 62 15.46 -9.20 -11.23
N GLY A 63 14.49 -8.97 -10.33
CA GLY A 63 14.32 -9.71 -9.09
C GLY A 63 14.98 -9.14 -7.83
N ARG A 64 15.78 -8.07 -7.91
CA ARG A 64 16.41 -7.41 -6.75
C ARG A 64 15.46 -6.50 -5.97
N GLU A 65 15.81 -6.12 -4.74
CA GLU A 65 15.04 -5.17 -3.93
C GLU A 65 15.09 -3.73 -4.49
N ARG A 66 14.10 -2.90 -4.14
CA ARG A 66 13.99 -1.51 -4.66
C ARG A 66 15.22 -0.67 -4.32
N HIS A 67 15.76 -0.85 -3.11
CA HIS A 67 16.89 -0.07 -2.62
C HIS A 67 18.25 -0.57 -3.14
N GLU A 68 18.29 -1.74 -3.77
CA GLU A 68 19.51 -2.37 -4.32
C GLU A 68 19.77 -2.00 -5.78
N THR A 69 18.81 -1.37 -6.47
CA THR A 69 18.90 -1.11 -7.90
C THR A 69 19.23 0.35 -8.18
N ALA A 70 20.34 0.60 -8.87
CA ALA A 70 20.70 1.93 -9.35
C ALA A 70 19.74 2.40 -10.46
N PRO A 71 19.40 3.70 -10.53
CA PRO A 71 18.63 4.26 -11.63
C PRO A 71 19.25 3.95 -12.99
N GLN A 72 18.41 3.65 -13.98
CA GLN A 72 18.85 3.54 -15.36
C GLN A 72 18.74 4.91 -16.02
N PRO A 73 19.81 5.40 -16.70
CA PRO A 73 19.76 6.68 -17.37
C PRO A 73 18.81 6.60 -18.56
N LEU A 74 17.93 7.60 -18.68
CA LEU A 74 17.07 7.80 -19.85
C LEU A 74 17.40 9.17 -20.47
N GLY A 75 17.06 9.37 -21.75
CA GLY A 75 17.23 10.69 -22.37
C GLY A 75 16.31 11.74 -21.71
N PRO A 76 16.68 13.03 -21.66
CA PRO A 76 15.91 14.05 -20.94
C PRO A 76 14.42 14.14 -21.34
N GLU A 77 14.12 14.03 -22.64
CA GLU A 77 12.74 14.02 -23.15
C GLU A 77 11.96 12.78 -22.68
N GLN A 78 12.63 11.64 -22.57
CA GLN A 78 12.03 10.41 -22.09
C GLN A 78 11.82 10.46 -20.58
N GLU A 79 12.76 11.02 -19.81
CA GLU A 79 12.60 11.23 -18.37
C GLU A 79 11.40 12.11 -18.04
N LEU A 80 11.23 13.21 -18.77
CA LEU A 80 10.10 14.11 -18.61
C LEU A 80 8.78 13.39 -18.90
N ALA A 81 8.68 12.74 -20.07
CA ALA A 81 7.46 12.04 -20.47
C ALA A 81 7.08 10.90 -19.52
N VAL A 82 8.06 10.15 -19.01
CA VAL A 82 7.81 9.09 -18.02
C VAL A 82 7.32 9.68 -16.70
N THR A 83 7.92 10.79 -16.26
CA THR A 83 7.53 11.44 -15.00
C THR A 83 6.11 12.00 -15.09
N GLU A 84 5.79 12.72 -16.17
CA GLU A 84 4.45 13.26 -16.41
C GLU A 84 3.40 12.15 -16.48
N ALA A 85 3.69 11.06 -17.22
CA ALA A 85 2.80 9.91 -17.29
C ALA A 85 2.61 9.26 -15.91
N ALA A 86 3.67 9.10 -15.13
CA ALA A 86 3.57 8.52 -13.79
C ALA A 86 2.69 9.35 -12.85
N LEU A 87 2.85 10.68 -12.85
CA LEU A 87 2.03 11.58 -12.05
C LEU A 87 0.56 11.52 -12.49
N ALA A 88 0.29 11.54 -13.79
CA ALA A 88 -1.07 11.43 -14.33
C ALA A 88 -1.72 10.06 -14.06
N LEU A 89 -0.91 9.00 -13.93
CA LEU A 89 -1.36 7.65 -13.55
C LEU A 89 -1.56 7.46 -12.05
N GLY A 90 -1.39 8.50 -11.23
CA GLY A 90 -1.65 8.48 -9.79
C GLY A 90 -0.45 8.10 -8.91
N LEU A 91 0.78 8.21 -9.42
CA LEU A 91 2.01 7.98 -8.64
C LEU A 91 2.58 9.28 -8.03
N GLY A 92 1.78 10.36 -8.04
CA GLY A 92 2.11 11.63 -7.44
C GLY A 92 1.64 11.75 -5.99
N PRO A 93 2.02 12.86 -5.31
CA PRO A 93 1.49 13.16 -3.99
C PRO A 93 0.04 13.61 -4.09
N GLU A 94 -0.89 12.68 -3.99
CA GLU A 94 -2.28 12.99 -3.66
C GLU A 94 -2.38 13.10 -2.13
N LEU A 95 -2.62 14.33 -1.66
CA LEU A 95 -2.37 14.72 -0.27
C LEU A 95 -3.62 14.72 0.62
N LYS A 96 -4.81 14.56 0.07
CA LYS A 96 -6.05 14.81 0.81
C LYS A 96 -6.82 13.52 1.04
N PRO A 97 -6.97 13.10 2.32
CA PRO A 97 -8.01 12.17 2.68
C PRO A 97 -9.36 12.70 2.18
N ARG A 98 -10.20 11.82 1.65
CA ARG A 98 -11.50 12.19 1.09
C ARG A 98 -12.58 12.29 2.16
N LEU A 99 -12.45 11.50 3.23
CA LEU A 99 -13.31 11.55 4.39
C LEU A 99 -12.72 12.48 5.44
N GLU A 100 -13.61 13.13 6.21
CA GLU A 100 -13.20 13.91 7.37
C GLU A 100 -12.80 13.03 8.56
N HIS A 101 -13.25 11.76 8.57
CA HIS A 101 -13.00 10.81 9.65
C HIS A 101 -12.85 9.38 9.10
N TYR A 102 -11.92 8.61 9.68
CA TYR A 102 -11.69 7.19 9.39
C TYR A 102 -11.74 6.33 10.64
N THR A 103 -12.34 5.15 10.60
CA THR A 103 -12.27 4.23 11.76
C THR A 103 -10.84 3.71 11.97
N HIS A 104 -10.05 3.62 10.88
CA HIS A 104 -8.65 3.20 10.92
C HIS A 104 -7.74 4.02 10.02
N VAL A 105 -6.56 4.38 10.53
CA VAL A 105 -5.41 4.84 9.73
C VAL A 105 -4.35 3.74 9.75
N LEU A 106 -3.99 3.24 8.56
CA LEU A 106 -3.04 2.14 8.39
C LEU A 106 -1.73 2.65 7.76
N VAL A 107 -0.66 2.73 8.54
CA VAL A 107 0.66 3.24 8.10
C VAL A 107 1.52 2.09 7.61
N LEU A 108 1.86 2.07 6.32
CA LEU A 108 2.65 0.99 5.74
C LEU A 108 4.13 1.11 6.08
N GLY A 109 4.73 0.00 6.52
CA GLY A 109 6.16 -0.14 6.80
C GLY A 109 7.06 -0.08 5.56
N GLY A 110 8.37 -0.07 5.81
CA GLY A 110 9.39 -0.17 4.77
C GLY A 110 10.78 -0.08 5.38
N LEU A 111 11.64 0.74 4.77
CA LEU A 111 12.90 1.11 5.41
C LEU A 111 12.63 2.02 6.62
N VAL A 112 13.57 2.11 7.56
CA VAL A 112 13.48 2.98 8.74
C VAL A 112 13.07 4.41 8.40
N SER A 113 13.65 4.99 7.35
CA SER A 113 13.25 6.33 6.88
C SER A 113 11.77 6.39 6.50
N SER A 114 11.26 5.36 5.82
CA SER A 114 9.84 5.26 5.45
C SER A 114 8.93 5.12 6.65
N CYS A 115 9.30 4.31 7.63
CA CYS A 115 8.56 4.23 8.89
C CYS A 115 8.45 5.62 9.54
N LEU A 116 9.57 6.34 9.66
CA LEU A 116 9.62 7.67 10.26
C LEU A 116 8.72 8.69 9.57
N PHE A 117 8.87 8.86 8.25
CA PHE A 117 8.16 9.94 7.58
C PHE A 117 6.68 9.62 7.36
N ARG A 118 6.29 8.34 7.23
CA ARG A 118 4.89 7.96 7.06
C ARG A 118 4.12 8.06 8.38
N THR A 119 4.72 7.67 9.51
CA THR A 119 4.06 7.85 10.81
C THR A 119 3.96 9.33 11.18
N ARG A 120 5.00 10.14 10.90
CA ARG A 120 4.92 11.60 11.04
C ARG A 120 3.79 12.16 10.18
N PHE A 121 3.71 11.78 8.91
CA PHE A 121 2.69 12.28 8.01
C PHE A 121 1.27 11.90 8.48
N ALA A 122 1.08 10.69 9.00
CA ALA A 122 -0.19 10.29 9.62
C ALA A 122 -0.55 11.19 10.82
N ALA A 123 0.40 11.48 11.71
CA ALA A 123 0.18 12.40 12.83
C ALA A 123 -0.12 13.83 12.37
N GLU A 124 0.55 14.31 11.31
CA GLU A 124 0.29 15.62 10.70
C GLU A 124 -1.12 15.72 10.10
N LEU A 125 -1.62 14.66 9.45
CA LEU A 125 -3.00 14.61 8.94
C LEU A 125 -4.04 14.70 10.06
N LEU A 126 -3.80 14.00 11.17
CA LEU A 126 -4.67 14.06 12.36
C LEU A 126 -4.63 15.44 13.01
N ALA A 127 -3.44 16.02 13.16
CA ALA A 127 -3.27 17.38 13.69
C ALA A 127 -3.92 18.45 12.78
N ALA A 128 -4.01 18.19 11.48
CA ALA A 128 -4.66 19.06 10.50
C ALA A 128 -6.19 18.89 10.45
N GLY A 129 -6.78 17.98 11.23
CA GLY A 129 -8.22 17.83 11.39
C GLY A 129 -8.84 16.56 10.79
N THR A 130 -8.03 15.65 10.22
CA THR A 130 -8.54 14.33 9.81
C THR A 130 -8.81 13.49 11.08
N GLY A 131 -10.06 13.12 11.33
CA GLY A 131 -10.43 12.28 12.46
C GLY A 131 -9.97 10.83 12.27
N ALA A 132 -9.57 10.17 13.36
CA ALA A 132 -9.35 8.73 13.37
C ALA A 132 -9.58 8.12 14.75
N ASP A 133 -10.14 6.90 14.81
CA ASP A 133 -10.28 6.15 16.06
C ASP A 133 -9.03 5.32 16.37
N ASN A 134 -8.38 4.80 15.33
CA ASN A 134 -7.23 3.91 15.45
C ASN A 134 -6.11 4.31 14.48
N VAL A 135 -4.86 4.22 14.94
CA VAL A 135 -3.68 4.31 14.07
C VAL A 135 -2.85 3.04 14.22
N THR A 136 -2.68 2.29 13.13
CA THR A 136 -1.89 1.07 13.13
C THR A 136 -0.73 1.17 12.14
N GLY A 137 0.49 0.99 12.61
CA GLY A 137 1.66 0.77 11.76
C GLY A 137 1.83 -0.72 11.47
N VAL A 138 1.90 -1.09 10.19
CA VAL A 138 2.14 -2.47 9.78
C VAL A 138 3.60 -2.65 9.36
N GLY A 139 4.27 -3.61 9.98
CA GLY A 139 5.65 -3.98 9.66
C GLY A 139 5.79 -5.50 9.55
N GLY A 140 7.01 -5.96 9.32
CA GLY A 140 7.33 -7.38 9.33
C GLY A 140 8.60 -7.68 10.10
N PHE A 141 8.87 -8.98 10.29
CA PHE A 141 10.16 -9.47 10.82
C PHE A 141 11.25 -9.51 9.73
N ARG A 142 11.35 -8.42 8.96
CA ARG A 142 12.48 -8.16 8.08
C ARG A 142 13.61 -7.58 8.93
N PRO A 143 14.79 -8.23 9.01
CA PRO A 143 15.93 -7.64 9.69
C PRO A 143 16.31 -6.30 9.07
N LEU A 144 16.70 -5.36 9.93
CA LEU A 144 17.22 -4.07 9.49
C LEU A 144 18.58 -4.26 8.79
N GLY A 145 18.74 -3.61 7.65
CA GLY A 145 19.99 -3.60 6.88
C GLY A 145 20.83 -2.35 7.11
N THR A 146 21.93 -2.21 6.36
CA THR A 146 22.83 -1.05 6.46
C THR A 146 22.11 0.29 6.29
N ALA A 147 21.28 0.43 5.24
CA ALA A 147 20.53 1.66 4.99
C ALA A 147 19.52 2.00 6.10
N ASP A 148 18.98 0.97 6.76
CA ASP A 148 18.08 1.13 7.91
C ASP A 148 18.87 1.69 9.11
N HIS A 149 20.01 1.10 9.43
CA HIS A 149 20.87 1.55 10.52
C HIS A 149 21.43 2.96 10.31
N GLU A 150 21.82 3.30 9.08
CA GLU A 150 22.22 4.67 8.70
C GLU A 150 21.07 5.65 8.93
N SER A 151 19.86 5.32 8.48
CA SER A 151 18.67 6.16 8.68
C SER A 151 18.31 6.31 10.16
N ALA A 152 18.41 5.24 10.95
CA ALA A 152 18.18 5.25 12.39
C ALA A 152 19.19 6.17 13.10
N ALA A 153 20.48 6.06 12.75
CA ALA A 153 21.52 6.91 13.31
C ALA A 153 21.32 8.40 12.96
N LEU A 154 21.03 8.71 11.70
CA LEU A 154 20.80 10.09 11.23
C LEU A 154 19.60 10.76 11.89
N SER A 155 18.55 9.98 12.17
CA SER A 155 17.32 10.46 12.81
C SER A 155 17.35 10.36 14.35
N GLY A 156 18.42 9.78 14.93
CA GLY A 156 18.45 9.41 16.34
C GLY A 156 17.30 8.47 16.75
N LEU A 157 16.79 7.64 15.83
CA LEU A 157 15.76 6.65 16.14
C LEU A 157 16.41 5.43 16.81
N HIS A 158 15.99 5.15 18.03
CA HIS A 158 16.34 3.92 18.73
C HIS A 158 15.22 2.91 18.52
N CYS A 159 15.53 1.82 17.81
CA CYS A 159 14.61 0.73 17.53
C CYS A 159 15.31 -0.62 17.68
N GLY A 160 14.51 -1.69 17.70
CA GLY A 160 14.97 -3.07 17.73
C GLY A 160 15.59 -3.54 16.40
N ALA A 161 15.56 -4.85 16.18
CA ALA A 161 16.26 -5.51 15.09
C ALA A 161 15.46 -5.63 13.80
N PHE A 162 14.14 -5.37 13.85
CA PHE A 162 13.22 -5.62 12.73
C PHE A 162 12.47 -4.36 12.29
N GLU A 163 11.93 -4.40 11.07
CA GLU A 163 11.07 -3.35 10.53
C GLU A 163 9.87 -3.01 11.43
N VAL A 164 9.26 -4.01 12.08
CA VAL A 164 8.19 -3.77 13.05
C VAL A 164 8.65 -2.95 14.27
N ASP A 165 9.91 -3.09 14.68
CA ASP A 165 10.44 -2.29 15.79
C ASP A 165 10.70 -0.84 15.33
N ALA A 166 11.08 -0.65 14.07
CA ALA A 166 11.25 0.67 13.48
C ALA A 166 9.90 1.41 13.32
N ILE A 167 8.83 0.72 12.89
CA ILE A 167 7.49 1.33 12.80
C ILE A 167 6.94 1.66 14.20
N GLU A 168 7.12 0.78 15.19
CA GLU A 168 6.74 1.03 16.58
C GLU A 168 7.45 2.26 17.16
N ALA A 169 8.78 2.33 17.05
CA ALA A 169 9.55 3.48 17.54
C ALA A 169 9.15 4.79 16.82
N SER A 170 8.82 4.70 15.52
CA SER A 170 8.38 5.85 14.71
C SER A 170 6.97 6.31 15.10
N LEU A 171 6.06 5.39 15.45
CA LEU A 171 4.73 5.72 15.99
C LEU A 171 4.86 6.39 17.35
N LYS A 172 5.66 5.81 18.26
CA LYS A 172 5.88 6.42 19.59
C LYS A 172 6.37 7.86 19.47
N ARG A 173 7.32 8.10 18.58
CA ARG A 173 7.85 9.44 18.30
C ARG A 173 6.79 10.38 17.71
N ALA A 174 6.05 9.93 16.71
CA ALA A 174 5.07 10.77 16.01
C ALA A 174 3.89 11.16 16.92
N PHE A 175 3.47 10.27 17.82
CA PHE A 175 2.31 10.45 18.71
C PHE A 175 2.70 10.82 20.15
N GLY A 176 3.99 11.07 20.44
CA GLY A 176 4.45 11.48 21.78
C GLY A 176 4.21 10.45 22.88
N ILE A 177 4.33 9.15 22.56
CA ILE A 177 4.03 8.05 23.48
C ILE A 177 5.24 7.73 24.35
N GLU A 178 5.13 7.98 25.65
CA GLU A 178 6.18 7.70 26.65
C GLU A 178 6.00 6.35 27.37
N GLY A 179 4.77 5.80 27.38
CA GLY A 179 4.43 4.57 28.09
C GLY A 179 4.94 3.27 27.43
N GLU A 180 4.85 2.19 28.20
CA GLU A 180 5.10 0.83 27.71
C GLU A 180 3.84 0.26 27.03
N PRO A 181 4.00 -0.50 25.93
CA PRO A 181 2.86 -1.12 25.26
C PRO A 181 2.30 -2.29 26.07
N ARG A 182 1.01 -2.57 25.85
CA ARG A 182 0.52 -3.95 26.00
C ARG A 182 1.02 -4.74 24.79
N ILE A 183 1.84 -5.75 25.04
CA ILE A 183 2.38 -6.62 23.99
C ILE A 183 1.62 -7.94 24.00
N ASP A 184 1.11 -8.31 22.84
CA ASP A 184 0.74 -9.69 22.52
C ASP A 184 1.63 -10.19 21.40
N ALA A 185 2.18 -11.40 21.52
CA ALA A 185 3.17 -11.92 20.59
C ALA A 185 3.29 -13.44 20.67
N GLY A 186 3.73 -14.04 19.56
CA GLY A 186 4.03 -15.47 19.49
C GLY A 186 5.21 -15.78 18.57
N GLY A 187 5.87 -16.92 18.83
CA GLY A 187 7.04 -17.38 18.10
C GLY A 187 8.33 -16.59 18.40
N ASP A 188 9.45 -17.05 17.83
CA ASP A 188 10.76 -16.36 17.93
C ASP A 188 11.17 -15.79 16.55
N PRO A 189 11.14 -14.47 16.34
CA PRO A 189 11.41 -13.89 15.02
C PRO A 189 12.85 -14.06 14.54
N HIS A 190 13.79 -14.41 15.43
CA HIS A 190 15.16 -14.73 15.05
C HIS A 190 15.32 -16.17 14.54
N ARG A 191 14.38 -17.06 14.87
CA ARG A 191 14.46 -18.50 14.53
C ARG A 191 13.39 -18.93 13.54
N GLU A 192 12.17 -18.39 13.68
CA GLU A 192 10.99 -18.76 12.91
C GLU A 192 10.19 -17.53 12.43
N PRO A 193 10.81 -16.57 11.72
CA PRO A 193 10.17 -15.31 11.31
C PRO A 193 8.90 -15.48 10.48
N GLY A 194 8.68 -16.65 9.85
CA GLY A 194 7.44 -16.95 9.14
C GLY A 194 6.26 -17.32 10.06
N ARG A 195 6.52 -17.71 11.31
CA ARG A 195 5.51 -18.11 12.31
C ARG A 195 5.33 -17.07 13.42
N SER A 196 6.27 -16.14 13.53
CA SER A 196 6.24 -15.08 14.53
C SER A 196 5.19 -14.03 14.24
N TRP A 197 4.66 -13.43 15.29
CA TRP A 197 3.73 -12.30 15.22
C TRP A 197 3.85 -11.42 16.47
N LYS A 198 3.46 -10.15 16.35
CA LYS A 198 3.53 -9.14 17.40
C LYS A 198 2.45 -8.09 17.21
N VAL A 199 1.76 -7.74 18.29
CA VAL A 199 0.85 -6.60 18.42
C VAL A 199 1.29 -5.80 19.65
N ALA A 200 1.89 -4.64 19.44
CA ALA A 200 2.17 -3.68 20.50
C ALA A 200 1.09 -2.60 20.49
N SER A 201 0.35 -2.45 21.59
CA SER A 201 -0.77 -1.50 21.71
C SER A 201 -0.49 -0.42 22.74
N TYR A 202 -0.85 0.82 22.40
CA TYR A 202 -0.73 2.01 23.25
C TYR A 202 -2.03 2.80 23.23
N GLU A 203 -2.38 3.38 24.37
CA GLU A 203 -3.40 4.42 24.43
C GLU A 203 -2.72 5.78 24.29
N ALA A 204 -3.06 6.55 23.24
CA ALA A 204 -2.47 7.84 22.92
C ALA A 204 -3.56 8.92 22.87
N GLY A 205 -4.11 9.26 24.05
CA GLY A 205 -5.22 10.20 24.15
C GLY A 205 -6.52 9.59 23.59
N PRO A 206 -7.18 10.21 22.60
CA PRO A 206 -8.42 9.68 22.02
C PRO A 206 -8.20 8.57 20.98
N VAL A 207 -6.95 8.29 20.60
CA VAL A 207 -6.62 7.32 19.55
C VAL A 207 -5.89 6.12 20.15
N THR A 208 -6.27 4.92 19.75
CA THR A 208 -5.47 3.72 20.05
C THR A 208 -4.41 3.54 18.97
N VAL A 209 -3.14 3.48 19.38
CA VAL A 209 -1.99 3.33 18.49
C VAL A 209 -1.44 1.92 18.59
N ARG A 210 -1.22 1.25 17.44
CA ARG A 210 -0.71 -0.12 17.38
C ARG A 210 0.45 -0.27 16.42
N ALA A 211 1.41 -1.12 16.74
CA ALA A 211 2.37 -1.66 15.79
C ALA A 211 2.13 -3.16 15.62
N VAL A 212 1.97 -3.62 14.37
CA VAL A 212 1.56 -4.99 14.06
C VAL A 212 2.55 -5.64 13.09
N ALA A 213 2.96 -6.86 13.41
CA ALA A 213 3.58 -7.80 12.49
C ALA A 213 2.87 -9.14 12.58
N ALA A 214 2.58 -9.73 11.43
CA ALA A 214 1.80 -10.96 11.31
C ALA A 214 2.66 -12.19 11.05
N PRO A 215 2.11 -13.38 11.31
CA PRO A 215 2.68 -14.59 10.76
C PRO A 215 2.45 -14.64 9.24
N SER A 216 3.26 -15.43 8.55
CA SER A 216 3.14 -15.65 7.11
C SER A 216 1.99 -16.62 6.81
N SER A 217 1.26 -16.40 5.71
CA SER A 217 0.34 -17.41 5.19
C SER A 217 1.07 -18.64 4.60
N ALA A 218 2.39 -18.55 4.43
CA ALA A 218 3.26 -19.62 3.95
C ALA A 218 4.52 -19.74 4.82
N PRO A 219 4.37 -20.09 6.12
CA PRO A 219 5.41 -19.94 7.15
C PRO A 219 6.68 -20.76 6.87
N ASP A 220 6.54 -21.91 6.20
CA ASP A 220 7.67 -22.78 5.87
C ASP A 220 8.41 -22.37 4.58
N ARG A 221 7.89 -21.38 3.85
CA ARG A 221 8.44 -20.94 2.54
C ARG A 221 8.99 -19.53 2.56
N ARG A 222 8.31 -18.63 3.28
CA ARG A 222 8.64 -17.21 3.33
C ARG A 222 8.17 -16.60 4.65
N ARG A 223 8.82 -15.50 5.02
CA ARG A 223 8.30 -14.56 6.02
C ARG A 223 7.04 -13.85 5.51
N ALA A 224 6.28 -13.27 6.44
CA ALA A 224 5.06 -12.53 6.12
C ALA A 224 5.37 -11.37 5.16
N ASP A 225 4.46 -11.13 4.23
CA ASP A 225 4.48 -9.94 3.39
C ASP A 225 3.42 -8.93 3.87
N THR A 226 3.32 -7.78 3.19
CA THR A 226 2.35 -6.73 3.56
C THR A 226 0.91 -7.23 3.51
N VAL A 227 0.56 -8.15 2.60
CA VAL A 227 -0.81 -8.67 2.49
C VAL A 227 -1.14 -9.55 3.69
N ASP A 228 -0.20 -10.41 4.11
CA ASP A 228 -0.37 -11.19 5.34
C ASP A 228 -0.59 -10.29 6.55
N THR A 229 0.21 -9.22 6.69
CA THR A 229 0.07 -8.30 7.82
C THR A 229 -1.24 -7.52 7.80
N CYS A 230 -1.70 -7.08 6.62
CA CYS A 230 -2.98 -6.39 6.50
C CYS A 230 -4.16 -7.30 6.85
N ARG A 231 -4.13 -8.57 6.41
CA ARG A 231 -5.19 -9.55 6.74
C ARG A 231 -5.21 -9.91 8.21
N PHE A 232 -4.06 -10.25 8.78
CA PHE A 232 -3.95 -10.51 10.23
C PHE A 232 -4.41 -9.31 11.06
N TRP A 233 -4.05 -8.08 10.65
CA TRP A 233 -4.57 -6.89 11.30
C TRP A 233 -6.09 -6.81 11.22
N ALA A 234 -6.68 -6.97 10.03
CA ALA A 234 -8.11 -6.92 9.83
C ALA A 234 -8.85 -8.00 10.63
N ASP A 235 -8.39 -9.25 10.58
CA ASP A 235 -9.07 -10.40 11.21
C ASP A 235 -8.85 -10.48 12.73
N GLU A 236 -7.59 -10.38 13.16
CA GLU A 236 -7.19 -10.77 14.53
C GLU A 236 -6.98 -9.56 15.46
N VAL A 237 -6.80 -8.36 14.90
CA VAL A 237 -6.47 -7.16 15.70
C VAL A 237 -7.63 -6.19 15.83
N VAL A 238 -8.39 -5.96 14.74
CA VAL A 238 -9.48 -4.98 14.74
C VAL A 238 -10.86 -5.56 14.44
N ASP A 239 -10.95 -6.78 13.92
CA ASP A 239 -12.21 -7.39 13.43
C ASP A 239 -12.91 -6.46 12.43
N LEU A 240 -12.26 -6.23 11.29
CA LEU A 240 -12.69 -5.24 10.30
C LEU A 240 -14.04 -5.62 9.68
N THR A 241 -15.00 -4.68 9.70
CA THR A 241 -16.39 -4.93 9.29
C THR A 241 -16.85 -4.03 8.15
N PRO A 242 -17.94 -4.40 7.45
CA PRO A 242 -18.61 -3.49 6.52
C PRO A 242 -19.04 -2.21 7.23
N GLY A 243 -18.74 -1.06 6.62
CA GLY A 243 -18.98 0.27 7.21
C GLY A 243 -17.73 0.90 7.85
N ASP A 244 -16.69 0.12 8.11
CA ASP A 244 -15.38 0.66 8.46
C ASP A 244 -14.76 1.44 7.31
N SER A 245 -13.88 2.37 7.65
CA SER A 245 -13.14 3.20 6.70
C SER A 245 -11.65 3.21 7.05
N VAL A 246 -10.82 2.86 6.07
CA VAL A 246 -9.37 2.71 6.23
C VAL A 246 -8.64 3.73 5.37
N LEU A 247 -7.90 4.63 6.01
CA LEU A 247 -6.94 5.50 5.35
C LEU A 247 -5.56 4.85 5.35
N VAL A 248 -5.10 4.39 4.19
CA VAL A 248 -3.76 3.83 4.03
C VAL A 248 -2.74 4.96 3.82
N VAL A 249 -1.67 4.97 4.60
CA VAL A 249 -0.59 5.96 4.51
C VAL A 249 0.67 5.32 3.96
N THR A 250 1.17 5.86 2.84
CA THR A 250 2.37 5.37 2.17
C THR A 250 3.22 6.49 1.54
N SER A 251 4.20 6.15 0.70
CA SER A 251 4.98 7.08 -0.13
C SER A 251 4.31 7.30 -1.49
N ALA A 252 4.31 8.55 -1.97
CA ALA A 252 3.64 8.97 -3.21
C ALA A 252 3.91 8.07 -4.44
N PRO A 253 5.15 7.64 -4.75
CA PRO A 253 5.39 6.79 -5.91
C PRO A 253 4.71 5.41 -5.83
N TYR A 254 4.28 4.99 -4.63
CA TYR A 254 3.71 3.67 -4.37
C TYR A 254 2.18 3.71 -4.23
N THR A 255 1.59 4.91 -4.15
CA THR A 255 0.15 5.11 -3.92
C THR A 255 -0.69 4.28 -4.88
N ALA A 256 -0.43 4.36 -6.18
CA ALA A 256 -1.27 3.69 -7.16
C ALA A 256 -1.39 2.18 -6.95
N PHE A 257 -0.26 1.48 -6.76
CA PHE A 257 -0.29 0.03 -6.62
C PHE A 257 -0.78 -0.40 -5.23
N GLN A 258 -0.41 0.33 -4.18
CA GLN A 258 -0.82 -0.01 -2.81
C GLN A 258 -2.29 0.29 -2.55
N HIS A 259 -2.85 1.31 -3.20
CA HIS A 259 -4.28 1.57 -3.18
C HIS A 259 -5.07 0.41 -3.78
N CYS A 260 -4.65 -0.08 -4.96
CA CYS A 260 -5.28 -1.22 -5.62
C CYS A 260 -5.17 -2.50 -4.78
N ASP A 261 -4.00 -2.76 -4.20
CA ASP A 261 -3.79 -3.92 -3.33
C ASP A 261 -4.61 -3.80 -2.03
N ALA A 262 -4.76 -2.60 -1.46
CA ALA A 262 -5.58 -2.37 -0.28
C ALA A 262 -7.07 -2.63 -0.58
N ILE A 263 -7.59 -2.19 -1.72
CA ILE A 263 -8.96 -2.54 -2.12
C ILE A 263 -9.09 -4.05 -2.34
N ALA A 264 -8.16 -4.67 -3.08
CA ALA A 264 -8.25 -6.09 -3.42
C ALA A 264 -8.12 -7.03 -2.21
N HIS A 265 -7.39 -6.62 -1.18
CA HIS A 265 -7.08 -7.47 -0.02
C HIS A 265 -7.76 -7.04 1.28
N MET A 266 -8.29 -5.82 1.37
CA MET A 266 -9.07 -5.35 2.51
C MET A 266 -10.46 -4.83 2.10
N GLY A 267 -10.53 -3.90 1.16
CA GLY A 267 -11.81 -3.28 0.76
C GLY A 267 -12.87 -4.32 0.33
N LEU A 268 -12.58 -5.09 -0.71
CA LEU A 268 -13.50 -6.10 -1.22
C LEU A 268 -13.79 -7.22 -0.21
N PRO A 269 -12.79 -7.85 0.46
CA PRO A 269 -13.05 -8.93 1.40
C PRO A 269 -13.85 -8.53 2.65
N TYR A 270 -13.63 -7.31 3.19
CA TYR A 270 -14.27 -6.86 4.43
C TYR A 270 -15.42 -5.86 4.20
N GLY A 271 -15.65 -5.44 2.96
CA GLY A 271 -16.70 -4.46 2.63
C GLY A 271 -16.45 -3.04 3.15
N CYS A 272 -15.20 -2.70 3.45
CA CYS A 272 -14.81 -1.42 4.05
C CYS A 272 -14.35 -0.39 3.01
N THR A 273 -14.51 0.89 3.31
CA THR A 273 -14.03 2.00 2.47
C THR A 273 -12.51 2.08 2.54
N ILE A 274 -11.84 2.24 1.39
CA ILE A 274 -10.38 2.38 1.33
C ILE A 274 -10.02 3.71 0.68
N ASP A 275 -9.24 4.52 1.39
CA ASP A 275 -8.51 5.65 0.83
C ASP A 275 -7.00 5.43 0.96
N THR A 276 -6.21 6.14 0.16
CA THR A 276 -4.75 6.07 0.25
C THR A 276 -4.12 7.42 0.00
N VAL A 277 -3.20 7.81 0.88
CA VAL A 277 -2.44 9.05 0.77
C VAL A 277 -0.95 8.77 0.74
N GLY A 278 -0.23 9.54 -0.07
CA GLY A 278 1.19 9.36 -0.32
C GLY A 278 2.01 10.56 0.12
N VAL A 279 2.93 10.38 1.06
CA VAL A 279 3.95 11.38 1.40
C VAL A 279 5.01 11.41 0.29
N ASP A 280 5.35 12.61 -0.18
CA ASP A 280 6.43 12.79 -1.16
C ASP A 280 7.79 12.84 -0.45
N PRO A 281 8.69 11.86 -0.67
CA PRO A 281 10.03 11.90 -0.11
C PRO A 281 10.85 13.10 -0.60
N ALA A 282 10.52 13.71 -1.74
CA ALA A 282 11.24 14.86 -2.26
C ALA A 282 10.97 16.15 -1.47
N THR A 283 9.86 16.23 -0.74
CA THR A 283 9.43 17.42 0.01
C THR A 283 9.70 17.32 1.51
N LEU A 284 10.38 16.26 1.97
CA LEU A 284 10.67 16.07 3.39
C LEU A 284 11.45 17.26 3.97
N PRO A 285 11.16 17.72 5.20
CA PRO A 285 11.90 18.82 5.81
C PRO A 285 13.38 18.50 5.97
N GLU A 286 13.75 17.24 6.26
CA GLU A 286 15.13 16.79 6.42
C GLU A 286 15.85 16.60 5.07
N PRO A 287 16.84 17.43 4.70
CA PRO A 287 17.46 17.36 3.37
C PRO A 287 18.17 16.04 3.08
N HIS A 288 18.71 15.37 4.11
CA HIS A 288 19.43 14.10 3.96
C HIS A 288 18.50 12.90 3.72
N PHE A 289 17.20 13.03 4.01
CA PHE A 289 16.19 12.03 3.67
C PHE A 289 15.46 12.34 2.36
N ARG A 290 15.66 13.53 1.78
CA ARG A 290 15.02 13.88 0.52
C ARG A 290 15.47 12.96 -0.59
N LYS A 291 14.52 12.32 -1.25
CA LYS A 291 14.79 11.45 -2.40
C LYS A 291 13.84 11.79 -3.54
N ARG A 292 14.40 12.22 -4.66
CA ARG A 292 13.66 12.30 -5.92
C ARG A 292 13.53 10.90 -6.52
N HIS A 293 12.32 10.56 -6.93
CA HIS A 293 12.10 9.31 -7.66
C HIS A 293 12.58 9.49 -9.09
N SER A 294 13.41 8.57 -9.58
CA SER A 294 13.91 8.62 -10.95
C SER A 294 12.84 8.17 -11.94
N ALA A 295 12.95 8.58 -13.20
CA ALA A 295 12.06 8.11 -14.27
C ALA A 295 12.08 6.57 -14.39
N SER A 296 13.27 5.94 -14.35
CA SER A 296 13.38 4.47 -14.31
C SER A 296 12.70 3.86 -13.09
N GLY A 297 12.69 4.56 -11.95
CA GLY A 297 11.96 4.18 -10.75
C GLY A 297 10.45 4.30 -10.94
N TYR A 298 9.97 5.35 -11.59
CA TYR A 298 8.55 5.47 -11.92
C TYR A 298 8.08 4.33 -12.83
N LEU A 299 8.87 3.94 -13.84
CA LEU A 299 8.55 2.78 -14.68
C LEU A 299 8.39 1.47 -13.88
N GLN A 300 9.20 1.28 -12.83
CA GLN A 300 9.06 0.13 -11.91
C GLN A 300 7.75 0.19 -11.11
N GLU A 301 7.37 1.37 -10.65
CA GLU A 301 6.15 1.52 -9.86
C GLU A 301 4.89 1.52 -10.74
N ILE A 302 4.96 2.00 -11.99
CA ILE A 302 3.90 1.81 -13.00
C ILE A 302 3.71 0.32 -13.27
N ARG A 303 4.81 -0.43 -13.42
CA ARG A 303 4.73 -1.90 -13.54
C ARG A 303 4.10 -2.55 -12.31
N SER A 304 4.40 -2.06 -11.10
CA SER A 304 3.76 -2.53 -9.88
C SER A 304 2.26 -2.20 -9.87
N ALA A 305 1.87 -1.02 -10.37
CA ALA A 305 0.49 -0.60 -10.53
C ALA A 305 -0.26 -1.49 -11.53
N ILE A 306 0.31 -1.79 -12.70
CA ILE A 306 -0.29 -2.72 -13.69
C ILE A 306 -0.64 -4.07 -13.04
N ARG A 307 0.29 -4.63 -12.27
CA ARG A 307 0.08 -5.91 -11.57
C ARG A 307 -1.02 -5.83 -10.52
N SER A 308 -1.09 -4.72 -9.81
CA SER A 308 -2.07 -4.51 -8.74
C SER A 308 -3.46 -4.22 -9.32
N MET A 309 -3.54 -3.49 -10.43
CA MET A 309 -4.75 -3.32 -11.24
C MET A 309 -5.26 -4.67 -11.75
N ARG A 310 -4.37 -5.55 -12.23
CA ARG A 310 -4.73 -6.91 -12.63
C ARG A 310 -5.30 -7.74 -11.47
N ARG A 311 -4.69 -7.67 -10.29
CA ARG A 311 -5.22 -8.33 -9.08
C ARG A 311 -6.58 -7.76 -8.69
N LEU A 312 -6.72 -6.43 -8.68
CA LEU A 312 -7.96 -5.75 -8.36
C LEU A 312 -9.09 -6.11 -9.33
N HIS A 313 -8.83 -6.08 -10.64
CA HIS A 313 -9.80 -6.47 -11.66
C HIS A 313 -10.28 -7.92 -11.44
N TYR A 314 -9.36 -8.84 -11.15
CA TYR A 314 -9.73 -10.23 -10.86
C TYR A 314 -10.58 -10.35 -9.57
N ALA A 315 -10.19 -9.64 -8.51
CA ALA A 315 -10.94 -9.64 -7.25
C ALA A 315 -12.34 -9.05 -7.43
N ALA A 316 -12.45 -7.91 -8.11
CA ALA A 316 -13.73 -7.24 -8.39
C ALA A 316 -14.65 -8.11 -9.27
N ALA A 317 -14.11 -8.72 -10.33
CA ALA A 317 -14.89 -9.62 -11.18
C ALA A 317 -15.40 -10.86 -10.42
N THR A 318 -14.61 -11.36 -9.48
CA THR A 318 -15.01 -12.48 -8.61
C THR A 318 -16.13 -12.05 -7.66
N ALA A 319 -15.97 -10.91 -6.98
CA ALA A 319 -16.97 -10.37 -6.07
C ALA A 319 -18.29 -10.04 -6.80
N GLU A 320 -18.24 -9.52 -8.03
CA GLU A 320 -19.45 -9.24 -8.84
C GLU A 320 -20.22 -10.53 -9.14
N ALA A 321 -19.50 -11.60 -9.51
CA ALA A 321 -20.10 -12.89 -9.79
C ALA A 321 -20.74 -13.50 -8.53
N GLU A 322 -20.08 -13.38 -7.37
CA GLU A 322 -20.61 -13.84 -6.08
C GLU A 322 -21.87 -13.06 -5.69
N PHE A 323 -21.87 -11.73 -5.81
CA PHE A 323 -23.02 -10.87 -5.54
C PHE A 323 -24.22 -11.20 -6.44
N ALA A 324 -23.98 -11.46 -7.73
CA ALA A 324 -25.03 -11.86 -8.67
C ALA A 324 -25.66 -13.22 -8.28
N ILE A 325 -24.84 -14.17 -7.80
CA ILE A 325 -25.34 -15.48 -7.33
C ILE A 325 -26.15 -15.31 -6.04
N GLU A 326 -25.70 -14.51 -5.08
CA GLU A 326 -26.41 -14.22 -3.83
C GLU A 326 -27.77 -13.57 -4.11
N SER A 327 -27.80 -12.56 -4.97
CA SER A 327 -29.01 -11.87 -5.40
C SER A 327 -30.02 -12.81 -6.07
N ALA A 328 -29.54 -13.71 -6.94
CA ALA A 328 -30.39 -14.70 -7.60
C ALA A 328 -30.98 -15.72 -6.60
N ARG A 329 -30.25 -16.08 -5.55
CA ARG A 329 -30.75 -16.98 -4.49
C ARG A 329 -31.83 -16.32 -3.65
N ALA A 330 -31.63 -15.06 -3.23
CA ALA A 330 -32.62 -14.32 -2.44
C ALA A 330 -33.97 -14.22 -3.17
N LEU A 331 -33.96 -13.93 -4.48
CA LEU A 331 -35.17 -13.90 -5.30
C LEU A 331 -35.91 -15.24 -5.37
N ILE A 332 -35.20 -16.37 -5.34
CA ILE A 332 -35.81 -17.71 -5.35
C ILE A 332 -36.40 -18.07 -3.98
N GLU A 333 -35.84 -17.54 -2.90
CA GLU A 333 -36.32 -17.77 -1.54
C GLU A 333 -37.56 -16.91 -1.20
N ASP A 334 -37.66 -15.69 -1.72
CA ASP A 334 -38.83 -14.82 -1.55
C ASP A 334 -40.07 -15.30 -2.34
N ASP A 335 -39.88 -16.12 -3.37
CA ASP A 335 -40.95 -16.73 -4.18
C ASP A 335 -41.51 -18.05 -3.60
N ARG A 336 -41.06 -18.48 -2.40
CA ARG A 336 -41.48 -19.71 -1.72
C ARG A 336 -42.29 -19.46 -0.44
#